data_AF-A0A0C1UB14-F1
#
_entry.id   AF-A0A0C1UB14-F1
#
_cell.length_a   1.000
_cell.length_b   1.000
_cell.length_c   1.000
_cell.angle_alpha   90.00
_cell.angle_beta   90.00
_cell.angle_gamma   90.00
#
_symmetry.space_group_name_H-M   'P 1'
#
loop_
_entity.id
_entity.type
_entity.pdbx_description
1 polymer ?
#
loop_
_entity_poly.entity_id
_entity_poly.type
_entity_poly.pdbx_seq_one_letter_code
_entity_poly.pdbx_strand_id
1 'polypeptide(L)'
;MMYIFLSFLTGVTIVINMMLNGKVAQKEGMINGVIINYLMATISSILLCAIMINSIPSYSSIKSIPIPYFLGGFIGVLTTYMFNIIVPKVPAVYVVILRFIGQMLASAVIDYIYLGIFSQGKVIGGLLFLIGLVVNARIDNKYKQKNLKLNKNV
;
A
#
# COMPACT_ATOMS: atom_id res chain seq x y z
N MET A 1 -6.61 2.66 -23.66
CA MET A 1 -6.73 3.96 -22.94
C MET A 1 -7.55 3.87 -21.66
N MET A 2 -8.73 3.23 -21.65
CA MET A 2 -9.54 3.05 -20.44
C MET A 2 -8.77 2.45 -19.24
N TYR A 3 -8.02 1.36 -19.44
CA TYR A 3 -7.24 0.71 -18.35
C TYR A 3 -6.10 1.56 -17.80
N ILE A 4 -5.47 2.40 -18.64
CA ILE A 4 -4.42 3.32 -18.22
C ILE A 4 -5.03 4.41 -17.33
N PHE A 5 -6.17 4.97 -17.75
CA PHE A 5 -6.90 5.95 -16.96
C PHE A 5 -7.38 5.38 -15.62
N LEU A 6 -7.94 4.17 -15.62
CA LEU A 6 -8.35 3.48 -14.39
C LEU A 6 -7.17 3.21 -13.46
N SER A 7 -6.00 2.85 -14.01
CA SER A 7 -4.78 2.62 -13.23
C SER A 7 -4.25 3.91 -12.60
N PHE A 8 -4.31 5.03 -13.33
CA PHE A 8 -3.99 6.34 -12.79
C PHE A 8 -4.93 6.72 -11.64
N LEU A 9 -6.24 6.58 -11.83
CA LEU A 9 -7.24 6.87 -10.80
C LEU A 9 -7.04 5.98 -9.57
N THR A 10 -6.75 4.70 -9.78
CA THR A 10 -6.41 3.75 -8.70
C THR A 10 -5.20 4.24 -7.90
N GLY A 11 -4.16 4.73 -8.56
CA GLY A 11 -3.00 5.32 -7.89
C GLY A 11 -3.38 6.50 -6.99
N VAL A 12 -4.20 7.43 -7.50
CA VAL A 12 -4.70 8.59 -6.73
C VAL A 12 -5.49 8.12 -5.51
N THR A 13 -6.44 7.21 -5.70
CA THR A 13 -7.28 6.67 -4.62
C THR A 13 -6.47 5.95 -3.56
N ILE A 14 -5.48 5.14 -3.95
CA ILE A 14 -4.61 4.42 -3.03
C ILE A 14 -3.83 5.39 -2.13
N VAL A 15 -3.28 6.47 -2.68
CA VAL A 15 -2.52 7.47 -1.91
C VAL A 15 -3.44 8.23 -0.96
N ILE A 16 -4.61 8.67 -1.43
CA ILE A 16 -5.59 9.36 -0.58
C ILE A 16 -6.03 8.45 0.58
N ASN A 17 -6.40 7.20 0.30
CA ASN A 17 -6.82 6.23 1.29
C ASN A 17 -5.75 6.01 2.38
N MET A 18 -4.50 5.83 1.96
CA MET A 18 -3.37 5.67 2.89
C MET A 18 -3.22 6.88 3.82
N MET A 19 -3.31 8.10 3.29
CA MET A 19 -3.18 9.32 4.07
C MET A 19 -4.35 9.53 5.03
N LEU A 20 -5.58 9.20 4.60
CA LEU A 20 -6.76 9.26 5.47
C LEU A 20 -6.66 8.24 6.61
N ASN A 21 -6.26 7.01 6.33
CA ASN A 21 -6.07 5.97 7.35
C ASN A 21 -5.01 6.38 8.39
N GLY A 22 -3.89 6.95 7.93
CA GLY A 22 -2.87 7.48 8.84
C GLY A 22 -3.40 8.62 9.72
N LYS A 23 -4.26 9.50 9.20
CA LYS A 23 -4.88 10.57 9.99
C LYS A 23 -5.90 10.04 11.00
N VAL A 24 -6.76 9.10 10.60
CA VAL A 24 -7.71 8.45 11.53
C VAL A 24 -6.95 7.74 12.64
N ALA A 25 -5.86 7.04 12.32
CA ALA A 25 -5.02 6.37 13.30
C ALA A 25 -4.34 7.33 14.29
N GLN A 26 -3.94 8.54 13.85
CA GLN A 26 -3.43 9.57 14.76
C GLN A 26 -4.50 10.10 15.71
N LYS A 27 -5.75 10.24 15.23
CA LYS A 27 -6.85 10.82 16.00
C LYS A 27 -7.49 9.83 16.98
N GLU A 28 -7.78 8.63 16.51
CA GLU A 28 -8.56 7.62 17.26
C GLU A 28 -7.68 6.49 17.82
N GLY A 29 -6.39 6.46 17.48
CA GLY A 29 -5.45 5.40 17.84
C GLY A 29 -5.29 4.34 16.75
N MET A 30 -4.14 3.65 16.78
CA MET A 30 -3.70 2.74 15.71
C MET A 30 -4.67 1.57 15.49
N ILE A 31 -5.12 0.93 16.57
CA ILE A 31 -6.02 -0.22 16.52
C ILE A 31 -7.40 0.19 16.01
N ASN A 32 -7.95 1.29 16.54
CA ASN A 32 -9.24 1.84 16.09
C ASN A 32 -9.20 2.23 14.61
N GLY A 33 -8.09 2.81 14.15
CA GLY A 33 -7.88 3.09 12.72
C GLY A 33 -7.94 1.83 11.85
N VAL A 34 -7.38 0.71 12.30
CA VAL A 34 -7.47 -0.57 11.58
C VAL A 34 -8.91 -1.11 11.57
N ILE A 35 -9.60 -1.07 12.71
CA ILE A 35 -10.99 -1.54 12.83
C ILE A 35 -11.90 -0.73 11.90
N ILE A 36 -11.79 0.60 11.90
CA ILE A 36 -12.59 1.49 11.04
C ILE A 36 -12.31 1.17 9.56
N ASN A 37 -11.04 1.00 9.18
CA ASN A 37 -10.68 0.67 7.81
C ASN A 37 -11.29 -0.68 7.37
N TYR A 38 -11.22 -1.71 8.21
CA TYR A 38 -11.78 -3.03 7.89
C TYR A 38 -13.31 -3.07 7.91
N LEU A 39 -13.94 -2.30 8.79
CA LEU A 39 -15.39 -2.16 8.80
C LEU A 39 -15.88 -1.53 7.49
N MET A 40 -15.24 -0.43 7.06
CA MET A 40 -15.57 0.23 5.78
C MET A 40 -15.26 -0.65 4.57
N ALA A 41 -14.15 -1.40 4.60
CA ALA A 41 -13.84 -2.38 3.56
C ALA A 41 -14.90 -3.49 3.48
N THR A 42 -15.42 -3.94 4.62
CA THR A 42 -16.48 -4.95 4.67
C THR A 42 -17.80 -4.41 4.10
N ILE A 43 -18.21 -3.21 4.54
CA ILE A 43 -19.43 -2.55 4.04
C ILE A 43 -19.35 -2.34 2.53
N SER A 44 -18.23 -1.78 2.04
CA SER A 44 -18.03 -1.56 0.60
C SER A 44 -17.97 -2.85 -0.20
N SER A 45 -17.39 -3.92 0.34
CA SER A 45 -17.37 -5.25 -0.31
C SER A 45 -18.78 -5.84 -0.41
N ILE A 46 -19.60 -5.74 0.65
CA ILE A 46 -21.00 -6.18 0.62
C ILE A 46 -21.80 -5.41 -0.44
N LEU A 47 -21.61 -4.08 -0.48
CA LEU A 47 -22.31 -3.21 -1.43
C LEU A 47 -21.89 -3.50 -2.88
N LEU A 48 -20.61 -3.78 -3.12
CA LEU A 48 -20.10 -4.21 -4.42
C LEU A 48 -20.67 -5.58 -4.82
N CYS A 49 -20.73 -6.55 -3.91
CA CYS A 49 -21.39 -7.83 -4.15
C CYS A 49 -22.87 -7.66 -4.51
N ALA A 50 -23.59 -6.75 -3.83
CA ALA A 50 -24.99 -6.46 -4.11
C ALA A 50 -25.21 -5.83 -5.50
N ILE A 51 -24.24 -5.07 -6.02
CA ILE A 51 -24.29 -4.54 -7.39
C ILE A 51 -23.96 -5.65 -8.41
N MET A 52 -23.07 -6.58 -8.05
CA MET A 52 -22.60 -7.67 -8.92
C MET A 52 -23.40 -8.97 -8.79
N ILE A 53 -24.70 -8.90 -8.46
CA ILE A 53 -25.56 -10.08 -8.15
C ILE A 53 -25.41 -11.24 -9.14
N ASN A 54 -25.28 -10.95 -10.44
CA ASN A 54 -25.15 -11.96 -11.49
C ASN A 54 -23.83 -12.75 -11.46
N SER A 55 -22.88 -12.37 -10.61
CA SER A 55 -21.56 -12.99 -10.47
C SER A 55 -21.33 -13.57 -9.08
N ILE A 56 -22.37 -13.66 -8.23
CA ILE A 56 -22.24 -14.25 -6.89
C ILE A 56 -22.10 -15.78 -7.04
N PRO A 57 -20.96 -16.36 -6.61
CA PRO A 57 -20.77 -17.81 -6.67
C PRO A 57 -21.74 -18.53 -5.70
N SER A 58 -22.14 -19.74 -6.07
CA SER A 58 -23.02 -20.55 -5.22
C SER A 58 -22.38 -20.84 -3.86
N TYR A 59 -23.19 -21.06 -2.82
CA TYR A 59 -22.69 -21.41 -1.48
C TYR A 59 -21.78 -22.65 -1.50
N SER A 60 -22.09 -23.64 -2.33
CA SER A 60 -21.28 -24.84 -2.51
C SER A 60 -19.89 -24.51 -3.06
N SER A 61 -19.81 -23.59 -4.03
CA SER A 61 -18.55 -23.11 -4.61
C SER A 61 -17.70 -22.31 -3.64
N ILE A 62 -18.32 -21.59 -2.69
CA ILE A 62 -17.58 -20.86 -1.64
C ILE A 62 -16.99 -21.85 -0.63
N LYS A 63 -17.76 -22.88 -0.24
CA LYS A 63 -17.34 -23.87 0.74
C LYS A 63 -16.16 -24.73 0.27
N SER A 64 -15.98 -24.89 -1.05
CA SER A 64 -14.86 -25.64 -1.62
C SER A 64 -13.55 -24.85 -1.71
N ILE A 65 -13.54 -23.55 -1.36
CA ILE A 65 -12.33 -22.71 -1.42
C ILE A 65 -11.36 -23.12 -0.31
N PRO A 66 -10.08 -23.45 -0.63
CA PRO A 66 -9.09 -23.78 0.37
C PRO A 66 -8.82 -22.64 1.37
N ILE A 67 -8.64 -22.99 2.65
CA ILE A 67 -8.39 -22.02 3.74
C ILE A 67 -7.21 -21.06 3.45
N PRO A 68 -6.08 -21.46 2.82
CA PRO A 68 -4.97 -20.55 2.56
C PRO A 68 -5.34 -19.28 1.76
N TYR A 69 -6.37 -19.34 0.91
CA TYR A 69 -6.81 -18.16 0.15
C TYR A 69 -7.40 -17.05 1.05
N PHE A 70 -7.84 -17.39 2.26
CA PHE A 70 -8.36 -16.41 3.24
C PHE A 70 -7.26 -15.70 4.03
N LEU A 71 -5.99 -16.14 3.93
CA LEU A 71 -4.85 -15.50 4.62
C LEU A 71 -4.58 -14.07 4.12
N GLY A 72 -5.04 -13.73 2.91
CA GLY A 72 -4.93 -12.37 2.37
C GLY A 72 -5.57 -11.32 3.29
N GLY A 73 -6.69 -11.67 3.95
CA GLY A 73 -7.33 -10.78 4.92
C GLY A 73 -6.42 -10.47 6.11
N PHE A 74 -5.79 -11.50 6.69
CA PHE A 74 -4.86 -11.37 7.81
C PHE A 74 -3.61 -10.55 7.44
N ILE A 75 -3.00 -10.81 6.27
CA ILE A 75 -1.87 -10.04 5.76
C ILE A 75 -2.26 -8.57 5.56
N GLY A 76 -3.49 -8.31 5.07
CA GLY A 76 -4.02 -6.96 4.94
C GLY A 76 -4.14 -6.22 6.28
N VAL A 77 -4.57 -6.91 7.35
CA VAL A 77 -4.72 -6.31 8.69
C VAL A 77 -3.35 -5.91 9.20
N LEU A 78 -2.38 -6.82 9.12
CA LEU A 78 -1.01 -6.60 9.55
C LEU A 78 -0.36 -5.43 8.80
N THR A 79 -0.48 -5.41 7.47
CA THR A 79 0.07 -4.34 6.66
C THR A 79 -0.58 -2.99 6.93
N THR A 80 -1.91 -2.94 7.09
CA THR A 80 -2.65 -1.71 7.44
C THR A 80 -2.19 -1.17 8.80
N TYR A 81 -2.06 -2.06 9.81
CA TYR A 81 -1.56 -1.68 11.12
C TYR A 81 -0.15 -1.07 11.06
N MET A 82 0.76 -1.69 10.31
CA MET A 82 2.12 -1.18 10.12
C MET A 82 2.12 0.19 9.41
N PHE A 83 1.31 0.37 8.37
CA PHE A 83 1.22 1.65 7.68
C PHE A 83 0.57 2.75 8.54
N ASN A 84 -0.39 2.41 9.41
CA ASN A 84 -0.94 3.37 10.37
C ASN A 84 0.14 3.92 11.31
N ILE A 85 1.17 3.12 11.64
CA ILE A 85 2.32 3.56 12.45
C ILE A 85 3.29 4.43 11.63
N ILE A 86 3.53 4.07 10.37
CA ILE A 86 4.58 4.67 9.52
C ILE A 86 4.11 5.99 8.89
N VAL A 87 2.90 6.03 8.33
CA VAL A 87 2.36 7.15 7.56
C VAL A 87 2.39 8.48 8.33
N PRO A 88 2.06 8.54 9.64
CA PRO A 88 2.18 9.76 10.44
C PRO A 88 3.59 10.33 10.59
N LYS A 89 4.61 9.47 10.49
CA LYS A 89 6.00 9.79 10.90
C LYS A 89 6.92 10.06 9.72
N VAL A 90 6.55 9.61 8.53
CA VAL A 90 7.41 9.61 7.35
C VAL A 90 6.72 10.40 6.24
N PRO A 91 7.42 11.29 5.51
CA PRO A 91 6.80 12.03 4.41
C PRO A 91 6.20 11.09 3.36
N ALA A 92 5.02 11.44 2.86
CA ALA A 92 4.20 10.55 2.02
C ALA A 92 4.94 9.98 0.81
N VAL A 93 5.80 10.78 0.17
CA VAL A 93 6.62 10.37 -0.99
C VAL A 93 7.46 9.13 -0.68
N TYR A 94 8.09 9.09 0.50
CA TYR A 94 8.91 7.93 0.90
C TYR A 94 8.08 6.69 1.14
N VAL A 95 6.93 6.83 1.79
CA VAL A 95 6.04 5.70 2.09
C VAL A 95 5.49 5.08 0.79
N VAL A 96 5.07 5.92 -0.15
CA VAL A 96 4.51 5.48 -1.44
C VAL A 96 5.56 4.76 -2.28
N ILE A 97 6.74 5.37 -2.46
CA ILE A 97 7.80 4.78 -3.30
C ILE A 97 8.29 3.47 -2.70
N LEU A 98 8.54 3.44 -1.38
CA LEU A 98 9.03 2.22 -0.72
C LEU A 98 7.99 1.09 -0.77
N ARG A 99 6.71 1.40 -0.57
CA ARG A 99 5.61 0.44 -0.73
C ARG A 99 5.54 -0.11 -2.16
N PHE A 100 5.68 0.76 -3.16
CA PHE A 100 5.65 0.37 -4.56
C PHE A 100 6.80 -0.58 -4.93
N ILE A 101 8.01 -0.31 -4.44
CA ILE A 101 9.16 -1.18 -4.65
C ILE A 101 8.94 -2.53 -3.95
N GLY A 102 8.49 -2.52 -2.69
CA GLY A 102 8.24 -3.72 -1.91
C GLY A 102 7.25 -4.66 -2.59
N GLN A 103 6.10 -4.14 -3.04
CA GLN A 103 5.10 -4.95 -3.74
C GLN A 103 5.60 -5.44 -5.11
N MET A 104 6.40 -4.65 -5.83
CA MET A 104 6.95 -5.04 -7.13
C MET A 104 7.99 -6.16 -7.01
N LEU A 105 8.89 -6.07 -6.03
CA LEU A 105 9.86 -7.12 -5.73
C LEU A 105 9.19 -8.38 -5.20
N ALA A 106 8.22 -8.25 -4.29
CA ALA A 106 7.43 -9.38 -3.80
C ALA A 106 6.67 -10.08 -4.93
N SER A 107 6.08 -9.30 -5.86
CA SER A 107 5.45 -9.86 -7.07
C SER A 107 6.45 -10.64 -7.91
N ALA A 108 7.67 -10.13 -8.14
CA ALA A 108 8.68 -10.86 -8.90
C ALA A 108 9.08 -12.20 -8.25
N VAL A 109 9.15 -12.24 -6.91
CA VAL A 109 9.41 -13.48 -6.16
C VAL A 109 8.25 -14.46 -6.28
N ILE A 110 7.02 -13.99 -6.14
CA ILE A 110 5.82 -14.83 -6.27
C ILE A 110 5.71 -15.39 -7.70
N ASP A 111 5.92 -14.56 -8.72
CA ASP A 111 5.89 -14.98 -10.12
C ASP A 111 6.96 -16.05 -10.40
N TYR A 112 8.15 -15.93 -9.82
CA TYR A 112 9.20 -16.93 -9.96
C TYR A 112 8.82 -18.26 -9.30
N ILE A 113 8.27 -18.24 -8.09
CA ILE A 113 7.88 -19.45 -7.35
C ILE A 113 6.73 -20.18 -8.04
N TYR A 114 5.71 -19.46 -8.51
CA TYR A 114 4.48 -20.06 -9.04
C TYR A 114 4.50 -20.29 -10.55
N LEU A 115 5.14 -19.40 -11.32
CA LEU A 115 5.13 -19.45 -12.78
C LEU A 115 6.50 -19.81 -13.37
N GLY A 116 7.57 -19.84 -12.56
CA GLY A 116 8.94 -20.01 -13.03
C GLY A 116 9.47 -18.81 -13.82
N ILE A 117 8.76 -17.68 -13.82
CA ILE A 117 9.09 -16.50 -14.62
C ILE A 117 9.78 -15.47 -13.74
N PHE A 118 11.06 -15.23 -13.99
CA PHE A 118 11.82 -14.18 -13.31
C PHE A 118 11.88 -12.89 -14.14
N SER A 119 11.21 -11.84 -13.69
CA SER A 119 11.27 -10.54 -14.35
C SER A 119 12.47 -9.72 -13.87
N GLN A 120 13.58 -9.81 -14.61
CA GLN A 120 14.77 -8.98 -14.37
C GLN A 120 14.43 -7.47 -14.39
N GLY A 121 13.49 -7.06 -15.24
CA GLY A 121 13.02 -5.68 -15.33
C GLY A 121 12.40 -5.17 -14.03
N LYS A 122 11.57 -5.98 -13.35
CA LYS A 122 11.00 -5.63 -12.03
C LYS A 122 12.11 -5.41 -11.00
N VAL A 123 13.14 -6.25 -11.00
CA VAL A 123 14.25 -6.16 -10.02
C VAL A 123 15.14 -4.94 -10.31
N ILE A 124 15.59 -4.77 -11.54
CA ILE A 124 16.44 -3.64 -11.94
C ILE A 124 15.71 -2.32 -11.73
N GLY A 125 14.45 -2.22 -12.16
CA GLY A 125 13.62 -1.05 -11.93
C GLY A 125 13.44 -0.75 -10.43
N GLY A 126 13.21 -1.79 -9.62
CA GLY A 126 13.09 -1.65 -8.17
C GLY A 126 14.35 -1.10 -7.51
N LEU A 127 15.52 -1.61 -7.91
CA LEU A 127 16.82 -1.12 -7.44
C LEU A 127 17.06 0.34 -7.86
N LEU A 128 16.74 0.71 -9.10
CA LEU A 128 16.86 2.09 -9.56
C LEU A 128 15.98 3.06 -8.76
N PHE A 129 14.72 2.67 -8.49
CA PHE A 129 13.84 3.45 -7.63
C PHE A 129 14.37 3.58 -6.20
N LEU A 130 14.94 2.51 -5.62
CA LEU A 130 15.57 2.57 -4.28
C LEU A 130 16.73 3.55 -4.26
N ILE A 131 17.62 3.49 -5.26
CA ILE A 131 18.77 4.39 -5.37
C ILE A 131 18.28 5.84 -5.46
N GLY A 132 17.30 6.11 -6.34
CA GLY A 132 16.70 7.44 -6.47
C GLY A 132 16.10 7.95 -5.16
N LEU A 133 15.40 7.08 -4.42
CA LEU A 133 14.83 7.42 -3.12
C LEU A 133 15.90 7.76 -2.07
N VAL A 134 16.98 6.98 -2.02
CA VAL A 134 18.11 7.21 -1.10
C VAL A 134 18.81 8.53 -1.41
N VAL A 135 19.03 8.82 -2.69
CA VAL A 135 19.60 10.11 -3.12
C VAL A 135 18.70 11.26 -2.68
N ASN A 136 17.39 11.17 -2.93
CA ASN A 136 16.43 12.18 -2.53
C ASN A 136 16.43 12.41 -1.00
N ALA A 137 16.42 11.33 -0.22
CA ALA A 137 16.47 11.40 1.24
C ALA A 137 17.74 12.10 1.76
N ARG A 138 18.90 11.84 1.13
CA ARG A 138 20.16 12.49 1.50
C ARG A 138 20.13 13.99 1.22
N ILE A 139 19.56 14.38 0.08
CA ILE A 139 19.43 15.79 -0.31
C ILE A 139 18.48 16.52 0.64
N ASP A 140 17.31 15.97 0.93
CA ASP A 140 16.34 16.53 1.88
C ASP A 140 16.95 16.76 3.27
N ASN A 141 17.74 15.80 3.76
CA ASN A 141 18.42 15.92 5.05
C ASN A 141 19.48 17.03 5.04
N LYS A 142 20.24 17.20 3.95
CA LYS A 142 21.20 18.31 3.82
C LYS A 142 20.50 19.66 3.82
N TYR A 143 19.37 19.80 3.10
CA TYR A 143 18.59 21.05 3.10
C TYR A 143 18.02 21.37 4.49
N LYS A 144 17.45 20.38 5.20
CA LYS A 144 16.99 20.57 6.58
C LYS A 144 18.10 21.04 7.51
N GLN A 145 19.29 20.42 7.45
CA GLN A 145 20.43 20.82 8.28
C GLN A 145 20.93 22.24 7.95
N LYS A 146 20.97 22.63 6.67
CA LYS A 146 21.36 23.98 6.27
C LYS A 146 20.40 25.03 6.83
N ASN A 147 19.09 24.80 6.74
CA ASN A 147 18.08 25.72 7.28
C ASN A 147 18.13 25.82 8.81
N LEU A 148 18.38 24.71 9.51
CA LEU A 148 18.57 24.73 10.97
C LEU A 148 19.81 25.54 11.39
N LYS A 149 20.89 25.52 10.60
CA LYS A 149 22.09 26.33 10.86
C LYS A 149 21.83 27.82 10.61
N LEU A 150 21.10 28.17 9.55
CA LEU A 150 20.71 29.55 9.25
C LEU A 150 19.84 30.14 10.38
N ASN A 151 18.81 29.42 10.84
CA ASN A 151 17.94 29.88 11.92
C ASN A 151 18.61 29.94 13.31
N LYS A 152 19.77 29.29 13.51
CA LYS A 152 20.56 29.41 14.75
C LYS A 152 21.51 30.60 14.74
N ASN A 153 21.78 31.18 13.57
CA ASN A 153 22.70 32.30 13.37
C ASN A 153 21.97 33.64 13.18
N VAL A 154 20.64 33.65 13.36
CA VAL A 154 19.75 34.83 13.43
C VAL A 154 19.22 34.90 14.85
#